data_AF-A0A4Z2D1U1-F1
#
_entry.id   AF-A0A4Z2D1U1-F1
#
_cell.length_a   1.000
_cell.length_b   1.000
_cell.length_c   1.000
_cell.angle_alpha   90.00
_cell.angle_beta   90.00
_cell.angle_gamma   90.00
#
_symmetry.space_group_name_H-M   'P 1'
#
loop_
_entity.id
_entity.type
_entity.pdbx_description
1 polymer ?
#
loop_
_entity_poly.entity_id
_entity_poly.type
_entity_poly.pdbx_seq_one_letter_code
_entity_poly.pdbx_strand_id
1 'polypeptide(L)'
;FCNLCFRANHIVRICRLMGSCTVERCGRRHHTFLHAKQKEQSNGVNDVYVNTRPCRGIEREHEQGATPNVVALTVVPVLLKHNEGTVQTCAFLDSGPNASLISHNLVDKLEFEGEPKT
;
A
#
# COMPACT_ATOMS: atom_id res chain seq x y z
N PHE A 1 6.77 -15.69 11.74
CA PHE A 1 5.71 -14.71 11.43
C PHE A 1 4.40 -15.13 12.08
N CYS A 2 3.64 -14.17 12.63
CA CYS A 2 2.39 -14.44 13.34
C CYS A 2 1.24 -13.62 12.76
N ASN A 3 0.35 -14.30 12.04
CA ASN A 3 -0.85 -13.73 11.43
C ASN A 3 -1.94 -13.30 12.44
N LEU A 4 -1.76 -13.61 13.72
CA LEU A 4 -2.71 -13.24 14.79
C LEU A 4 -2.42 -11.86 15.37
N CYS A 5 -1.15 -11.50 15.53
CA CYS A 5 -0.77 -10.28 16.28
C CYS A 5 0.30 -9.42 15.58
N PHE A 6 0.83 -9.85 14.42
CA PHE A 6 1.81 -9.14 13.60
C PHE A 6 3.07 -8.63 14.32
N ARG A 7 3.39 -9.17 15.50
CA ARG A 7 4.61 -8.80 16.23
C ARG A 7 5.83 -9.36 15.51
N ALA A 8 6.88 -8.55 15.44
CA ALA A 8 8.19 -8.97 14.93
C ALA A 8 8.73 -10.15 15.75
N ASN A 9 9.46 -11.04 15.07
CA ASN A 9 10.11 -12.22 15.69
C ASN A 9 9.16 -13.14 16.49
N HIS A 10 7.87 -13.15 16.11
CA HIS A 10 6.86 -13.98 16.74
C HIS A 10 6.26 -14.97 15.72
N ILE A 11 5.92 -16.18 16.16
CA ILE A 11 5.29 -17.22 15.33
C ILE A 11 3.91 -17.61 15.87
N VAL A 12 3.00 -18.01 14.99
CA VAL A 12 1.61 -18.35 15.36
C VAL A 12 1.53 -19.41 16.48
N ARG A 13 2.44 -20.39 16.47
CA ARG A 13 2.47 -21.50 17.44
C ARG A 13 2.74 -21.06 18.88
N ILE A 14 3.43 -19.93 19.09
CA ILE A 14 3.76 -19.40 20.42
C ILE A 14 2.88 -18.21 20.82
N CYS A 15 1.86 -17.91 20.01
CA CYS A 15 0.99 -16.77 20.25
C CYS A 15 -0.02 -17.09 21.35
N ARG A 16 0.01 -16.27 22.41
CA ARG A 16 -0.94 -16.33 23.53
C ARG A 16 -2.24 -15.58 23.25
N LEU A 17 -2.35 -14.91 22.09
CA LEU A 17 -3.61 -14.31 21.67
C LEU A 17 -4.58 -15.45 21.36
N MET A 18 -5.50 -15.67 22.30
CA MET A 18 -6.57 -16.66 22.19
C MET A 18 -7.72 -16.03 21.43
N GLY A 19 -8.12 -16.65 20.32
CA GLY A 19 -9.23 -16.17 19.49
C GLY A 19 -9.14 -16.67 18.06
N SER A 20 -10.30 -16.97 17.49
CA SER A 20 -10.52 -17.08 16.05
C SER A 20 -10.96 -15.71 15.52
N CYS A 21 -10.78 -15.51 14.22
CA CYS A 21 -11.26 -14.33 13.52
C CYS A 21 -12.77 -14.16 13.76
N THR A 22 -13.16 -12.95 14.17
CA THR A 22 -14.55 -12.59 14.48
C THR A 22 -15.39 -12.27 13.24
N VAL A 23 -14.79 -12.28 12.04
CA VAL A 23 -15.53 -12.13 10.78
C VAL A 23 -16.46 -13.32 10.59
N GLU A 24 -17.73 -13.04 10.24
CA GLU A 24 -18.75 -14.06 10.04
C GLU A 24 -18.26 -15.16 9.09
N ARG A 25 -18.50 -16.42 9.47
CA ARG A 25 -18.10 -17.63 8.73
C ARG A 25 -16.60 -17.79 8.47
N CYS A 26 -15.72 -16.98 9.09
CA CYS A 26 -14.28 -17.19 8.97
C CYS A 26 -13.76 -18.26 9.94
N GLY A 27 -13.85 -18.00 11.25
CA GLY A 27 -13.42 -18.94 12.30
C GLY A 27 -11.94 -19.34 12.32
N ARG A 28 -11.11 -18.80 11.42
CA ARG A 28 -9.67 -19.14 11.33
C ARG A 28 -8.83 -18.38 12.35
N ARG A 29 -7.66 -18.91 12.67
CA ARG A 29 -6.70 -18.26 13.58
C ARG A 29 -5.85 -17.20 12.86
N HIS A 30 -6.47 -16.05 12.57
CA HIS A 30 -5.79 -14.86 12.04
C HIS A 30 -6.44 -13.57 12.53
N HIS A 31 -5.74 -12.45 12.32
CA HIS A 31 -6.27 -11.11 12.56
C HIS A 31 -7.29 -10.71 11.47
N THR A 32 -8.31 -9.94 11.84
CA THR A 32 -9.39 -9.49 10.94
C THR A 32 -8.89 -8.71 9.73
N PHE A 33 -7.75 -8.02 9.85
CA PHE A 33 -7.07 -7.32 8.75
C PHE A 33 -6.68 -8.19 7.56
N LEU A 34 -6.60 -9.52 7.71
CA LEU A 34 -6.33 -10.41 6.57
C LEU A 34 -7.55 -10.64 5.67
N HIS A 35 -8.73 -10.18 6.08
CA HIS A 35 -9.87 -10.14 5.18
C HIS A 35 -9.72 -8.97 4.22
N ALA A 36 -9.82 -9.26 2.92
CA ALA A 36 -10.04 -8.21 1.94
C ALA A 36 -11.31 -7.46 2.35
N LYS A 37 -11.17 -6.15 2.66
CA LYS A 37 -12.31 -5.29 2.94
C LYS A 37 -13.18 -5.33 1.68
N GLN A 38 -14.36 -5.95 1.74
CA GLN A 38 -15.33 -5.79 0.67
C GLN A 38 -15.62 -4.28 0.62
N LYS A 39 -15.31 -3.63 -0.51
CA LYS A 39 -15.78 -2.27 -0.76
C LYS A 39 -17.31 -2.35 -0.65
N GLU A 40 -17.86 -1.90 0.47
CA GLU A 40 -19.25 -1.45 0.47
C GLU A 40 -19.32 -0.40 -0.62
N GLN A 41 -20.19 -0.63 -1.61
CA GLN A 41 -20.48 0.32 -2.65
C GLN A 41 -21.17 1.53 -1.99
N SER A 42 -20.40 2.41 -1.36
CA SER A 42 -20.85 3.74 -1.04
C SER A 42 -20.94 4.49 -2.37
N ASN A 43 -22.12 4.47 -2.97
CA ASN A 43 -22.55 5.43 -3.98
C ASN A 43 -22.23 6.84 -3.46
N GLY A 44 -21.19 7.50 -4.00
CA GLY A 44 -20.94 8.90 -3.66
C GLY A 44 -19.52 9.45 -3.75
N VAL A 45 -18.52 8.71 -4.24
CA VAL A 45 -17.22 9.30 -4.59
C VAL A 45 -16.85 8.81 -5.98
N ASN A 46 -16.56 9.74 -6.88
CA ASN A 46 -16.04 9.44 -8.23
C ASN A 46 -14.85 8.49 -8.07
N ASP A 47 -15.06 7.20 -8.34
CA ASP A 47 -14.00 6.19 -8.33
C ASP A 47 -13.02 6.65 -9.42
N VAL A 48 -11.86 7.16 -9.00
CA VAL A 48 -10.81 7.57 -9.92
C VAL A 48 -10.44 6.33 -10.71
N TYR A 49 -10.87 6.26 -11.97
CA TYR A 49 -10.50 5.20 -12.88
C TYR A 49 -9.00 5.32 -13.16
N VAL A 50 -8.19 4.67 -12.33
CA VAL A 50 -6.76 4.55 -12.55
C VAL A 50 -6.56 3.49 -13.62
N ASN A 51 -6.32 3.93 -14.86
CA ASN A 51 -5.97 3.03 -15.95
C ASN A 51 -4.57 2.48 -15.69
N THR A 52 -4.47 1.37 -14.94
CA THR A 52 -3.21 0.68 -14.67
C THR A 52 -2.76 -0.05 -15.93
N ARG A 53 -2.24 0.68 -16.91
CA ARG A 53 -1.44 0.06 -17.96
C ARG A 53 -0.13 -0.39 -17.31
N PRO A 54 0.20 -1.69 -17.30
CA PRO A 54 1.47 -2.14 -16.77
C PRO A 54 2.60 -1.46 -17.55
N CYS A 55 3.49 -0.75 -16.87
CA CYS A 55 4.73 -0.29 -17.47
C CYS A 55 5.58 -1.52 -17.75
N ARG A 56 5.55 -2.04 -18.98
CA ARG A 56 6.56 -3.00 -19.43
C ARG A 56 7.90 -2.26 -19.49
N GLY A 57 8.80 -2.56 -18.56
CA GLY A 57 10.19 -2.13 -18.68
C GLY A 57 10.75 -2.62 -20.01
N ILE A 58 11.56 -1.76 -20.64
CA ILE A 58 12.21 -1.93 -21.95
C ILE A 58 12.44 -3.41 -22.27
N GLU A 59 11.69 -3.92 -23.25
CA GLU A 59 11.82 -5.29 -23.75
C GLU A 59 13.22 -5.44 -24.33
N ARG A 60 14.14 -6.06 -23.57
CA ARG A 60 15.34 -6.64 -24.17
C ARG A 60 14.90 -7.94 -24.80
N GLU A 61 14.88 -7.98 -26.13
CA GLU A 61 14.71 -9.20 -26.91
C GLU A 61 15.88 -10.15 -26.57
N HIS A 62 15.69 -11.02 -25.58
CA HIS A 62 16.57 -12.17 -25.41
C HIS A 62 15.86 -13.30 -24.66
N GLU A 63 15.60 -14.35 -25.44
CA GLU A 63 15.69 -15.78 -25.10
C GLU A 63 14.86 -16.33 -23.92
N GLN A 64 13.82 -17.07 -24.32
CA GLN A 64 13.33 -18.35 -23.76
C GLN A 64 13.53 -18.60 -22.25
N GLY A 65 12.40 -18.63 -21.53
CA GLY A 65 12.20 -19.65 -20.48
C GLY A 65 12.10 -19.18 -19.03
N ALA A 66 12.13 -17.88 -18.74
CA ALA A 66 11.82 -17.38 -17.40
C ALA A 66 10.74 -16.31 -17.51
N THR A 67 9.55 -16.55 -16.95
CA THR A 67 8.61 -15.45 -16.68
C THR A 67 9.34 -14.50 -15.72
N PRO A 68 9.63 -13.25 -16.11
CA PRO A 68 10.21 -12.31 -15.17
C PRO A 68 9.26 -12.22 -13.98
N ASN A 69 9.79 -12.23 -12.75
CA ASN A 69 8.99 -11.93 -11.57
C ASN A 69 8.55 -10.46 -11.68
N VAL A 70 7.39 -10.24 -12.30
CA VAL A 70 6.82 -8.91 -12.49
C VAL A 70 6.10 -8.53 -11.20
N VAL A 71 6.58 -7.47 -10.56
CA VAL A 71 5.88 -6.83 -9.44
C VAL A 71 5.06 -5.66 -10.00
N ALA A 72 3.75 -5.68 -9.78
CA ALA A 72 2.87 -4.57 -10.11
C ALA A 72 2.68 -3.69 -8.86
N LEU A 73 2.97 -2.40 -8.99
CA LEU A 73 2.77 -1.41 -7.93
C LEU A 73 1.61 -0.49 -8.30
N THR A 74 0.78 -0.17 -7.31
CA THR A 74 -0.32 0.80 -7.42
C THR A 74 0.22 2.21 -7.33
N VAL A 75 0.41 2.88 -8.47
CA VAL A 75 0.94 4.24 -8.56
C VAL A 75 -0.09 5.14 -9.24
N VAL A 76 -0.39 6.30 -8.64
CA VAL A 76 -1.37 7.26 -9.16
C VAL A 76 -0.76 8.65 -9.31
N PRO A 77 -1.07 9.41 -10.38
CA PRO A 77 -0.66 10.80 -10.48
C PRO A 77 -1.41 11.64 -9.42
N VAL A 78 -0.70 12.54 -8.77
CA VAL A 78 -1.23 13.44 -7.73
C VAL A 78 -0.70 14.85 -7.93
N LEU A 79 -1.46 15.81 -7.44
CA LEU A 79 -1.05 17.21 -7.33
C LEU A 79 -0.88 17.53 -5.85
N LEU A 80 0.35 17.82 -5.44
CA LEU A 80 0.67 18.26 -4.08
C LEU A 80 0.59 19.80 -4.04
N LYS A 81 -0.05 20.34 -3.01
CA LYS A 81 -0.18 21.78 -2.80
C LYS A 81 0.18 22.14 -1.36
N HIS A 82 1.02 23.14 -1.21
CA HIS A 82 1.38 23.74 0.08
C HIS A 82 1.55 25.25 -0.11
N ASN A 83 0.77 26.06 0.62
CA ASN A 83 0.68 27.51 0.41
C ASN A 83 0.46 27.85 -1.08
N GLU A 84 1.39 28.59 -1.69
CA GLU A 84 1.40 28.93 -3.12
C GLU A 84 2.15 27.88 -3.97
N GLY A 85 2.96 27.02 -3.35
CA GLY A 85 3.71 25.96 -3.99
C GLY A 85 2.83 24.80 -4.44
N THR A 86 3.01 24.37 -5.70
CA THR A 86 2.30 23.22 -6.27
C THR A 86 3.26 22.33 -7.04
N VAL A 87 3.21 21.02 -6.81
CA VAL A 87 4.07 20.03 -7.49
C VAL A 87 3.23 18.85 -7.95
N GLN A 88 3.29 18.56 -9.25
CA GLN A 88 2.71 17.34 -9.83
C GLN A 88 3.71 16.18 -9.71
N THR A 89 3.27 15.05 -9.18
CA THR A 89 4.11 13.86 -9.00
C THR A 89 3.26 12.59 -9.02
N CYS A 90 3.86 11.44 -8.77
CA CYS A 90 3.18 10.16 -8.59
C CYS A 90 3.23 9.71 -7.13
N ALA A 91 2.12 9.19 -6.62
CA ALA A 91 2.04 8.58 -5.29
C ALA A 91 1.92 7.06 -5.40
N PHE A 92 2.70 6.34 -4.61
CA PHE A 92 2.54 4.91 -4.40
C PHE A 92 1.46 4.66 -3.35
N LEU A 93 0.43 3.91 -3.70
CA LEU A 93 -0.66 3.54 -2.80
C LEU A 93 -0.32 2.24 -2.10
N ASP A 94 0.20 2.34 -0.88
CA ASP A 94 0.46 1.20 -0.01
C ASP A 94 -0.68 1.05 1.01
N SER A 95 -1.17 -0.18 1.18
CA SER A 95 -2.20 -0.54 2.17
C SER A 95 -1.62 -1.01 3.50
N GLY A 96 -0.29 -1.18 3.59
CA GLY A 96 0.43 -1.57 4.79
C GLY A 96 0.62 -0.49 5.85
N PRO A 97 1.01 0.76 5.53
CA PRO A 97 1.37 1.76 6.52
C PRO A 97 0.18 2.57 7.04
N ASN A 98 0.20 2.93 8.32
CA ASN A 98 -0.76 3.85 8.95
C ASN A 98 -0.42 5.34 8.71
N ALA A 99 0.57 5.63 7.87
CA ALA A 99 1.06 6.97 7.59
C ALA A 99 1.46 7.12 6.11
N SER A 100 1.24 8.31 5.56
CA SER A 100 1.72 8.69 4.23
C SER A 100 3.12 9.30 4.33
N LEU A 101 4.01 8.91 3.42
CA LEU A 101 5.38 9.40 3.37
C LEU A 101 5.58 10.29 2.14
N ILE A 102 6.37 11.35 2.30
CA ILE A 102 6.79 12.26 1.23
C ILE A 102 8.31 12.29 1.18
N SER A 103 8.88 12.34 -0.03
CA SER A 103 10.34 12.43 -0.19
C SER A 103 10.85 13.83 0.14
N HIS A 104 12.04 13.93 0.73
CA HIS A 104 12.66 15.21 1.10
C HIS A 104 12.77 16.17 -0.09
N ASN A 105 13.08 15.66 -1.29
CA ASN A 105 13.16 16.50 -2.49
C ASN A 105 11.83 17.19 -2.85
N LEU A 106 10.69 16.56 -2.54
CA LEU A 106 9.37 17.17 -2.75
C LEU A 106 9.05 18.18 -1.65
N VAL A 107 9.50 17.95 -0.42
CA VAL A 107 9.42 18.90 0.70
C VAL A 107 10.15 20.19 0.35
N ASP A 108 11.39 20.09 -0.14
CA ASP A 108 12.21 21.24 -0.56
C ASP A 108 11.52 22.04 -1.69
N LYS A 109 10.97 21.34 -2.69
CA LYS A 109 10.28 21.98 -3.83
C LYS A 109 8.96 22.65 -3.46
N LEU A 110 8.31 22.18 -2.40
CA LEU A 110 7.05 22.74 -1.90
C LEU A 110 7.27 23.80 -0.82
N GLU A 111 8.54 24.12 -0.51
CA GLU A 111 8.92 25.00 0.59
C GLU A 111 8.18 24.62 1.88
N PHE A 112 8.10 23.31 2.12
CA PHE A 112 7.37 22.75 3.25
C PHE A 112 8.30 22.66 4.46
N GLU A 113 7.93 23.33 5.55
CA GLU A 113 8.66 23.26 6.82
C GLU A 113 8.08 22.14 7.71
N GLY A 114 8.93 21.24 8.19
CA GLY A 114 8.53 20.20 9.13
C GLY A 114 9.68 19.28 9.50
N GLU A 115 9.74 18.85 10.76
CA GLU A 115 10.75 17.90 11.20
C GLU A 115 10.36 16.45 10.88
N PRO A 116 11.33 15.59 10.50
CA PRO A 116 11.08 14.15 10.39
C PRO A 116 10.63 13.60 11.75
N LYS A 117 9.46 12.94 11.79
CA LYS A 117 9.11 12.15 12.97
C LYS A 117 10.00 10.91 13.02
N THR A 118 10.80 10.82 14.08
CA THR A 118 11.64 9.67 14.44
C THR A 118 10.84 8.56 15.09
#